data_AF-A0AAV7E7Q8-F1
#
_entry.id   AF-A0AAV7E7Q8-F1
#
_cell.length_a   1.000
_cell.length_b   1.000
_cell.length_c   1.000
_cell.angle_alpha   90.00
_cell.angle_beta   90.00
_cell.angle_gamma   90.00
#
_symmetry.space_group_name_H-M   'P 1'
#
loop_
_entity.id
_entity.type
_entity.pdbx_description
1 polymer ?
#
loop_
_entity_poly.entity_id
_entity_poly.type
_entity_poly.pdbx_seq_one_letter_code
_entity_poly.pdbx_strand_id
1 'polypeptide(L)'
;MIRLPISQIGQSGRTFGVWQAELLAGNLSVTKMQTPSSPASASPFPVLLRDCIEESLRYVLSSFVEDKLGTTELGLSKQYCSQLLRDEGDNHLDSKDAADTSGVAFYPLYKRVASTLSGCIVSGNSLRASHKIESTQETELIEQQENEWNRLISDKGLALALKAVEFELHVQEPFFTQLREGLKTVEGRCAVGNYNRIAQGDLLLLNKCLLLEVQCVGHYSSFSELLKTEGLAKVLPGIETVDEGIQVYRNFYTEEKEKTNGVRGISVSRLADQPYMHVSSILAGLGYSGMASTVGLVQTAGTVLNALPPSRSALLSSFIVPYQQNVKGSTLTNGARALSKHVSRSSNCWWGGFFGNDHDKNQIALKVTSHLITNCCWMNVHITQPHGPVFEVRVGEGYGARWSQDGSKFIGFLEPYTQDGYCKGWKN
;
A
#
# COMPACT_ATOMS: atom_id res chain seq x y z
N MET A 1 18.63 16.80 36.31
CA MET A 1 18.56 15.34 36.11
C MET A 1 17.08 14.96 36.05
N ILE A 2 16.44 15.16 34.90
CA ILE A 2 15.05 14.81 34.64
C ILE A 2 15.05 14.24 33.21
N ARG A 3 14.82 12.93 33.07
CA ARG A 3 14.71 12.23 31.79
C ARG A 3 13.23 11.97 31.49
N LEU A 4 12.83 12.36 30.29
CA LEU A 4 11.54 12.10 29.65
C LEU A 4 11.34 10.61 29.36
N PRO A 5 10.08 10.11 29.27
CA PRO A 5 9.79 8.74 28.90
C PRO A 5 9.77 8.56 27.37
N ILE A 6 10.34 7.43 26.91
CA ILE A 6 10.33 6.96 25.53
C ILE A 6 9.02 6.20 25.30
N SER A 7 8.21 6.69 24.36
CA SER A 7 7.00 6.03 23.87
C SER A 7 7.33 4.96 22.81
N GLN A 8 6.69 3.81 23.01
CA GLN A 8 6.28 2.79 22.04
C GLN A 8 7.08 2.66 20.73
N ILE A 9 7.98 1.68 20.73
CA ILE A 9 8.59 1.09 19.54
C ILE A 9 8.30 -0.42 19.58
N GLY A 10 7.69 -0.91 18.49
CA GLY A 10 7.87 -2.25 17.93
C GLY A 10 7.61 -3.48 18.82
N GLN A 11 6.48 -4.13 18.62
CA GLN A 11 6.36 -5.58 18.87
C GLN A 11 5.68 -6.26 17.67
N SER A 12 6.42 -6.47 16.58
CA SER A 12 6.17 -7.63 15.69
C SER A 12 7.31 -8.61 15.90
N GLY A 13 6.98 -9.72 16.58
CA GLY A 13 7.95 -10.70 17.08
C GLY A 13 7.39 -11.55 18.22
N ARG A 14 6.09 -11.83 18.23
CA ARG A 14 5.47 -12.68 19.25
C ARG A 14 5.56 -14.13 18.80
N THR A 15 6.16 -14.98 19.64
CA THR A 15 6.23 -16.42 19.43
C THR A 15 4.86 -17.08 19.64
N PHE A 16 4.65 -18.26 19.05
CA PHE A 16 3.40 -19.02 19.12
C PHE A 16 2.87 -19.22 20.56
N GLY A 17 3.76 -19.44 21.53
CA GLY A 17 3.40 -19.60 22.94
C GLY A 17 2.85 -18.34 23.61
N VAL A 18 3.20 -17.14 23.13
CA VAL A 18 2.66 -15.87 23.66
C VAL A 18 1.22 -15.66 23.20
N TRP A 19 0.92 -15.98 21.94
CA TRP A 19 -0.46 -15.94 21.43
C TRP A 19 -1.36 -16.94 22.13
N GLN A 20 -0.87 -18.16 22.35
CA GLN A 20 -1.59 -19.21 23.08
C GLN A 20 -1.89 -18.80 24.54
N ALA A 21 -0.91 -18.21 25.23
CA ALA A 21 -1.10 -17.71 26.59
C ALA A 21 -2.05 -16.50 26.65
N GLU A 22 -2.00 -15.57 25.70
CA GLU A 22 -2.88 -14.38 25.68
C GLU A 22 -4.33 -14.71 25.25
N LEU A 23 -4.53 -15.68 24.34
CA LEU A 23 -5.86 -16.21 23.96
C LEU A 23 -6.53 -16.95 25.13
N LEU A 24 -5.77 -17.73 25.90
CA LEU A 24 -6.29 -18.47 27.06
C LEU A 24 -6.45 -17.58 28.31
N ALA A 25 -5.64 -16.52 28.45
CA ALA A 25 -5.68 -15.62 29.62
C ALA A 25 -6.67 -14.44 29.50
N GLY A 26 -7.33 -14.25 28.36
CA GLY A 26 -8.29 -13.15 28.17
C GLY A 26 -7.69 -11.73 28.27
N ASN A 27 -6.37 -11.60 28.16
CA ASN A 27 -5.61 -10.37 28.41
C ASN A 27 -5.37 -9.49 27.17
N LEU A 28 -5.89 -9.88 26.01
CA LEU A 28 -6.07 -8.93 24.91
C LEU A 28 -7.14 -7.93 25.36
N SER A 29 -6.79 -6.63 25.39
CA SER A 29 -7.75 -5.54 25.57
C SER A 29 -8.98 -5.83 24.72
N VAL A 30 -10.12 -6.09 25.38
CA VAL A 30 -11.37 -6.53 24.76
C VAL A 30 -11.98 -5.37 23.97
N THR A 31 -11.33 -5.02 22.87
CA THR A 31 -12.08 -4.74 21.65
C THR A 31 -12.65 -6.09 21.23
N LYS A 32 -13.96 -6.25 21.42
CA LYS A 32 -14.73 -7.43 21.04
C LYS A 32 -14.20 -7.97 19.71
N MET A 33 -13.61 -9.18 19.71
CA MET A 33 -13.16 -9.82 18.46
C MET A 33 -14.34 -9.80 17.49
N GLN A 34 -14.15 -9.21 16.31
CA GLN A 34 -15.23 -9.11 15.35
C GLN A 34 -15.70 -10.51 14.99
N THR A 35 -17.01 -10.74 15.15
CA THR A 35 -17.63 -11.98 14.71
C THR A 35 -17.33 -12.16 13.23
N PRO A 36 -16.88 -13.33 12.79
CA PRO A 36 -16.57 -13.53 11.40
C PRO A 36 -17.84 -13.39 10.58
N SER A 37 -17.79 -12.54 9.56
CA SER A 37 -18.90 -12.34 8.63
C SER A 37 -19.22 -13.65 7.89
N SER A 38 -20.47 -13.81 7.47
CA SER A 38 -20.81 -14.80 6.44
C SER A 38 -19.92 -14.58 5.21
N PRO A 39 -19.56 -15.63 4.46
CA PRO A 39 -18.65 -15.46 3.35
C PRO A 39 -19.33 -14.57 2.33
N ALA A 40 -18.62 -13.56 1.86
CA ALA A 40 -19.16 -12.69 0.83
C ALA A 40 -19.16 -13.47 -0.49
N SER A 41 -20.16 -13.22 -1.35
CA SER A 41 -20.00 -13.53 -2.76
C SER A 41 -18.79 -12.77 -3.27
N ALA A 42 -17.98 -13.41 -4.11
CA ALA A 42 -16.83 -12.77 -4.72
C ALA A 42 -17.22 -11.40 -5.30
N SER A 43 -16.41 -10.40 -4.97
CA SER A 43 -16.55 -9.03 -5.46
C SER A 43 -16.46 -9.00 -7.00
N PRO A 44 -17.02 -7.98 -7.67
CA PRO A 44 -16.84 -7.84 -9.12
C PRO A 44 -15.36 -7.90 -9.49
N PHE A 45 -15.05 -8.57 -10.61
CA PHE A 45 -13.68 -8.88 -11.02
C PHE A 45 -12.65 -7.74 -10.83
N PRO A 46 -12.90 -6.48 -11.27
CA PRO A 46 -11.91 -5.41 -11.10
C PRO A 46 -11.62 -5.07 -9.63
N VAL A 47 -12.63 -5.18 -8.77
CA VAL A 47 -12.51 -4.93 -7.32
C VAL A 47 -11.75 -6.07 -6.66
N LEU A 48 -12.12 -7.30 -6.98
CA LEU A 48 -11.46 -8.51 -6.46
C LEU A 48 -9.97 -8.53 -6.82
N LEU A 49 -9.63 -8.24 -8.08
CA LEU A 49 -8.26 -8.19 -8.56
C LEU A 49 -7.43 -7.13 -7.82
N ARG A 50 -7.95 -5.90 -7.72
CA ARG A 50 -7.26 -4.80 -7.02
C ARG A 50 -6.99 -5.16 -5.56
N ASP A 51 -8.02 -5.60 -4.84
CA ASP A 51 -7.89 -5.90 -3.42
C ASP A 51 -6.97 -7.12 -3.21
N CYS A 52 -6.98 -8.09 -4.12
CA CYS A 52 -6.08 -9.23 -4.08
C CYS A 52 -4.62 -8.83 -4.29
N ILE A 53 -4.34 -7.97 -5.28
CA ILE A 53 -3.01 -7.41 -5.50
C ILE A 53 -2.57 -6.61 -4.28
N GLU A 54 -3.43 -5.78 -3.71
CA GLU A 54 -3.11 -4.96 -2.53
C GLU A 54 -2.72 -5.82 -1.32
N GLU A 55 -3.56 -6.79 -0.94
CA GLU A 55 -3.29 -7.65 0.21
C GLU A 55 -2.10 -8.59 -0.04
N SER A 56 -1.92 -9.06 -1.27
CA SER A 56 -0.74 -9.84 -1.67
C SER A 56 0.54 -9.01 -1.60
N LEU A 57 0.53 -7.76 -2.08
CA LEU A 57 1.65 -6.82 -1.97
C LEU A 57 2.00 -6.57 -0.51
N ARG A 58 1.00 -6.24 0.32
CA ARG A 58 1.19 -6.04 1.75
C ARG A 58 1.84 -7.26 2.39
N TYR A 59 1.33 -8.45 2.10
CA TYR A 59 1.88 -9.70 2.62
C TYR A 59 3.33 -9.95 2.19
N VAL A 60 3.64 -9.83 0.90
CA VAL A 60 4.99 -10.07 0.36
C VAL A 60 5.99 -9.09 0.95
N LEU A 61 5.66 -7.79 0.95
CA LEU A 61 6.53 -6.75 1.48
C LEU A 61 6.77 -6.94 2.98
N SER A 62 5.72 -7.17 3.77
CA SER A 62 5.84 -7.36 5.22
C SER A 62 6.65 -8.62 5.54
N SER A 63 6.38 -9.73 4.85
CA SER A 63 7.10 -10.99 5.08
C SER A 63 8.58 -10.90 4.72
N PHE A 64 8.92 -10.14 3.68
CA PHE A 64 10.30 -9.89 3.28
C PHE A 64 11.04 -8.99 4.29
N VAL A 65 10.37 -7.97 4.82
CA VAL A 65 10.93 -7.10 5.87
C VAL A 65 11.15 -7.88 7.17
N GLU A 66 10.24 -8.78 7.52
CA GLU A 66 10.27 -9.58 8.75
C GLU A 66 11.07 -10.90 8.65
N ASP A 67 11.76 -11.16 7.53
CA ASP A 67 12.52 -12.41 7.29
C ASP A 67 11.69 -13.71 7.38
N LYS A 68 10.37 -13.62 7.15
CA LYS A 68 9.46 -14.77 7.20
C LYS A 68 9.39 -15.54 5.88
N LEU A 69 9.73 -14.89 4.77
CA LEU A 69 9.72 -15.52 3.46
C LEU A 69 11.09 -16.15 3.19
N GLY A 70 11.17 -17.47 3.30
CA GLY A 70 12.34 -18.22 2.83
C GLY A 70 12.56 -17.96 1.34
N THR A 71 13.70 -17.36 1.00
CA THR A 71 14.35 -17.41 -0.33
C THR A 71 13.64 -16.77 -1.52
N THR A 72 12.86 -15.69 -1.38
CA THR A 72 12.47 -14.88 -2.57
C THR A 72 13.26 -13.57 -2.59
N GLU A 73 14.26 -13.48 -3.46
CA GLU A 73 14.93 -12.21 -3.75
C GLU A 73 13.95 -11.31 -4.52
N LEU A 74 13.41 -10.29 -3.86
CA LEU A 74 12.53 -9.30 -4.51
C LEU A 74 13.27 -8.32 -5.42
N GLY A 75 14.60 -8.41 -5.52
CA GLY A 75 15.42 -7.39 -6.21
C GLY A 75 15.37 -6.00 -5.54
N LEU A 76 14.78 -5.90 -4.35
CA LEU A 76 14.56 -4.66 -3.60
C LEU A 76 15.15 -4.79 -2.19
N SER A 77 15.63 -3.67 -1.63
CA SER A 77 16.13 -3.64 -0.25
C SER A 77 14.99 -3.66 0.77
N LYS A 78 15.24 -4.24 1.95
CA LYS A 78 14.27 -4.22 3.07
C LYS A 78 13.86 -2.79 3.47
N GLN A 79 14.81 -1.85 3.42
CA GLN A 79 14.53 -0.45 3.71
C GLN A 79 13.52 0.13 2.70
N TYR A 80 13.69 -0.14 1.40
CA TYR A 80 12.74 0.28 0.38
C TYR A 80 11.34 -0.32 0.59
N CYS A 81 11.27 -1.63 0.86
CA CYS A 81 10.01 -2.32 1.16
C CYS A 81 9.32 -1.76 2.41
N SER A 82 10.07 -1.45 3.47
CA SER A 82 9.53 -0.84 4.68
C SER A 82 8.97 0.57 4.45
N GLN A 83 9.58 1.34 3.55
CA GLN A 83 9.10 2.68 3.19
C GLN A 83 7.82 2.62 2.35
N LEU A 84 7.67 1.62 1.49
CA LEU A 84 6.41 1.38 0.76
C LEU A 84 5.24 1.05 1.71
N LEU A 85 5.52 0.32 2.79
CA LEU A 85 4.55 -0.09 3.81
C LEU A 85 4.23 1.01 4.84
N ARG A 86 5.06 2.05 4.93
CA ARG A 86 4.95 3.07 5.96
C ARG A 86 3.61 3.79 5.86
N ASP A 87 2.81 3.77 6.92
CA ASP A 87 1.64 4.64 7.02
C ASP A 87 2.05 6.09 7.28
N GLU A 88 1.31 7.03 6.72
CA GLU A 88 1.36 8.41 7.20
C GLU A 88 0.56 8.47 8.51
N GLY A 89 1.19 8.95 9.60
CA GLY A 89 0.49 9.11 10.87
C GLY A 89 -0.76 10.00 10.73
N ASP A 90 -1.73 9.83 11.62
CA ASP A 90 -3.07 10.48 11.63
C ASP A 90 -3.00 12.00 11.37
N ASN A 91 -2.95 12.38 10.10
CA ASN A 91 -3.30 13.70 9.63
C ASN A 91 -4.55 13.51 8.80
N HIS A 92 -5.69 13.67 9.47
CA HIS A 92 -7.04 13.70 8.92
C HIS A 92 -7.21 14.83 7.88
N LEU A 93 -6.64 14.65 6.69
CA LEU A 93 -7.21 15.20 5.48
C LEU A 93 -8.02 14.08 4.86
N ASP A 94 -9.28 13.97 5.31
CA ASP A 94 -10.29 13.08 4.75
C ASP A 94 -10.37 13.28 3.24
N SER A 95 -9.71 12.42 2.46
CA SER A 95 -10.12 12.15 1.09
C SER A 95 -10.56 10.69 1.03
N LYS A 96 -11.88 10.49 1.10
CA LYS A 96 -12.53 9.19 0.91
C LYS A 96 -12.33 8.58 -0.49
N ASP A 97 -11.57 9.24 -1.36
CA ASP A 97 -11.30 8.78 -2.71
C ASP A 97 -9.79 8.49 -2.88
N ALA A 98 -9.35 7.35 -2.35
CA ALA A 98 -8.04 6.74 -2.58
C ALA A 98 -7.84 6.22 -4.03
N ALA A 99 -8.56 6.81 -4.99
CA ALA A 99 -8.50 6.53 -6.41
C ALA A 99 -7.89 7.70 -7.22
N ASP A 100 -7.43 8.76 -6.55
CA ASP A 100 -6.77 9.86 -7.23
C ASP A 100 -5.40 9.40 -7.74
N THR A 101 -5.33 9.15 -9.05
CA THR A 101 -4.11 8.73 -9.73
C THR A 101 -3.22 9.89 -10.16
N SER A 102 -3.62 11.13 -9.84
CA SER A 102 -2.90 12.33 -10.21
C SER A 102 -1.99 12.84 -9.09
N GLY A 103 -0.89 13.48 -9.51
CA GLY A 103 0.05 14.10 -8.60
C GLY A 103 0.86 13.13 -7.74
N VAL A 104 1.43 13.66 -6.66
CA VAL A 104 2.25 12.89 -5.70
C VAL A 104 1.37 11.88 -4.98
N ALA A 105 1.77 10.61 -4.91
CA ALA A 105 0.95 9.57 -4.29
C ALA A 105 0.80 9.76 -2.76
N PHE A 106 -0.35 9.33 -2.23
CA PHE A 106 -0.57 9.21 -0.78
C PHE A 106 0.09 7.94 -0.23
N TYR A 107 0.54 8.02 1.01
CA TYR A 107 1.01 6.85 1.76
C TYR A 107 -0.16 6.08 2.39
N PRO A 108 -0.02 4.76 2.61
CA PRO A 108 1.16 3.95 2.29
C PRO A 108 1.27 3.67 0.78
N LEU A 109 2.48 3.78 0.24
CA LEU A 109 2.73 3.77 -1.21
C LEU A 109 2.43 2.43 -1.88
N TYR A 110 2.46 1.30 -1.16
CA TYR A 110 2.10 0.01 -1.77
C TYR A 110 0.66 -0.02 -2.31
N LYS A 111 -0.26 0.79 -1.77
CA LYS A 111 -1.63 0.92 -2.31
C LYS A 111 -1.65 1.57 -3.69
N ARG A 112 -0.78 2.56 -3.89
CA ARG A 112 -0.55 3.17 -5.21
C ARG A 112 -0.01 2.13 -6.19
N VAL A 113 0.97 1.33 -5.78
CA VAL A 113 1.50 0.22 -6.59
C VAL A 113 0.38 -0.75 -6.97
N ALA A 114 -0.45 -1.18 -6.01
CA ALA A 114 -1.56 -2.08 -6.25
C ALA A 114 -2.57 -1.53 -7.26
N SER A 115 -2.93 -0.25 -7.11
CA SER A 115 -3.85 0.44 -8.02
C SER A 115 -3.28 0.52 -9.44
N THR A 116 -2.01 0.89 -9.60
CA THR A 116 -1.35 0.96 -10.91
C THR A 116 -1.29 -0.41 -11.57
N LEU A 117 -0.85 -1.46 -10.85
CA LEU A 117 -0.78 -2.82 -11.39
C LEU A 117 -2.16 -3.35 -11.78
N SER A 118 -3.17 -3.17 -10.94
CA SER A 118 -4.55 -3.55 -11.26
C SER A 118 -5.04 -2.82 -12.51
N GLY A 119 -4.77 -1.52 -12.61
CA GLY A 119 -5.06 -0.71 -13.80
C GLY A 119 -4.43 -1.28 -15.06
N CYS A 120 -3.13 -1.60 -15.02
CA CYS A 120 -2.41 -2.22 -16.15
C CYS A 120 -3.02 -3.57 -16.56
N ILE A 121 -3.36 -4.43 -15.60
CA ILE A 121 -3.94 -5.75 -15.88
C ILE A 121 -5.34 -5.64 -16.49
N VAL A 122 -6.18 -4.73 -15.98
CA VAL A 122 -7.57 -4.56 -16.45
C VAL A 122 -7.63 -3.87 -17.81
N SER A 123 -6.85 -2.80 -17.99
CA SER A 123 -6.92 -1.96 -19.20
C SER A 123 -5.94 -2.39 -20.30
N GLY A 124 -4.94 -3.21 -19.98
CA GLY A 124 -3.83 -3.50 -20.89
C GLY A 124 -2.91 -2.29 -21.13
N ASN A 125 -3.10 -1.19 -20.40
CA ASN A 125 -2.30 0.02 -20.56
C ASN A 125 -0.90 -0.14 -19.97
N SER A 126 0.07 0.54 -20.59
CA SER A 126 1.45 0.61 -20.11
C SER A 126 1.54 1.31 -18.75
N LEU A 127 2.59 0.99 -17.97
CA LEU A 127 2.96 1.66 -16.72
C LEU A 127 3.14 3.19 -16.85
N ARG A 128 3.25 3.72 -18.07
CA ARG A 128 3.47 5.14 -18.34
C ARG A 128 2.36 5.70 -19.24
N ALA A 129 1.81 6.85 -18.85
CA ALA A 129 1.15 7.75 -19.79
C ALA A 129 2.23 8.44 -20.63
N SER A 130 2.34 8.06 -21.89
CA SER A 130 3.38 8.50 -22.81
C SER A 130 3.47 10.03 -22.92
N HIS A 131 4.57 10.62 -22.43
CA HIS A 131 5.09 11.85 -23.00
C HIS A 131 5.99 11.44 -24.17
N LYS A 132 5.54 11.66 -25.41
CA LYS A 132 6.35 11.46 -26.61
C LYS A 132 7.56 12.40 -26.54
N ILE A 133 8.72 11.86 -26.22
CA ILE A 133 10.02 12.51 -26.42
C ILE A 133 10.54 12.02 -27.78
N GLU A 134 11.22 12.88 -28.54
CA GLU A 134 11.84 12.51 -29.81
C GLU A 134 12.76 11.29 -29.66
N SER A 135 12.69 10.39 -30.65
CA SER A 135 13.39 9.10 -30.67
C SER A 135 14.90 9.27 -30.61
N THR A 136 15.51 8.76 -29.53
CA THR A 136 16.95 8.55 -29.37
C THR A 136 17.23 7.09 -29.00
N GLN A 137 18.46 6.60 -29.14
CA GLN A 137 18.83 5.23 -28.71
C GLN A 137 18.52 4.95 -27.22
N GLU A 138 18.61 5.97 -26.36
CA GLU A 138 18.24 5.86 -24.94
C GLU A 138 16.72 5.70 -24.76
N THR A 139 15.93 6.31 -25.64
CA THR A 139 14.46 6.14 -25.71
C THR A 139 14.09 4.70 -26.08
N GLU A 140 14.80 4.07 -27.02
CA GLU A 140 14.53 2.69 -27.46
C GLU A 140 14.80 1.66 -26.34
N LEU A 141 15.86 1.82 -25.56
CA LEU A 141 16.15 0.93 -24.43
C LEU A 141 15.11 1.04 -23.32
N ILE A 142 14.65 2.26 -23.03
CA ILE A 142 13.57 2.49 -22.05
C ILE A 142 12.27 1.85 -22.54
N GLU A 143 11.92 2.03 -23.82
CA GLU A 143 10.73 1.40 -24.41
C GLU A 143 10.80 -0.14 -24.39
N GLN A 144 11.97 -0.72 -24.68
CA GLN A 144 12.18 -2.17 -24.59
C GLN A 144 11.97 -2.68 -23.17
N GLN A 145 12.54 -2.00 -22.18
CA GLN A 145 12.38 -2.37 -20.76
C GLN A 145 10.92 -2.23 -20.30
N GLU A 146 10.23 -1.17 -20.69
CA GLU A 146 8.80 -0.97 -20.40
C GLU A 146 7.94 -2.08 -21.02
N ASN A 147 8.24 -2.50 -22.26
CA ASN A 147 7.55 -3.61 -22.92
C ASN A 147 7.75 -4.94 -22.19
N GLU A 148 8.95 -5.19 -21.66
CA GLU A 148 9.24 -6.37 -20.85
C GLU A 148 8.43 -6.38 -19.55
N TRP A 149 8.35 -5.23 -18.85
CA TRP A 149 7.52 -5.08 -17.66
C TRP A 149 6.03 -5.28 -17.96
N ASN A 150 5.52 -4.69 -19.05
CA ASN A 150 4.13 -4.84 -19.45
C ASN A 150 3.79 -6.31 -19.77
N ARG A 151 4.70 -7.01 -20.44
CA ARG A 151 4.55 -8.45 -20.72
C ARG A 151 4.53 -9.26 -19.43
N LEU A 152 5.42 -8.97 -18.48
CA LEU A 152 5.46 -9.63 -17.18
C LEU A 152 4.16 -9.39 -16.39
N ILE A 153 3.70 -8.14 -16.31
CA ILE A 153 2.46 -7.79 -15.62
C ILE A 153 1.27 -8.48 -16.27
N SER A 154 1.23 -8.55 -17.60
CA SER A 154 0.16 -9.24 -18.33
C SER A 154 0.16 -10.76 -18.07
N ASP A 155 1.32 -11.41 -18.18
CA ASP A 155 1.49 -12.85 -17.94
C ASP A 155 1.05 -13.24 -16.52
N LYS A 156 1.58 -12.54 -15.51
CA LYS A 156 1.26 -12.78 -14.10
C LYS A 156 -0.14 -12.31 -13.73
N GLY A 157 -0.63 -11.26 -14.37
CA GLY A 157 -1.97 -10.71 -14.18
C GLY A 157 -3.10 -11.67 -14.54
N LEU A 158 -2.89 -12.52 -15.55
CA LEU A 158 -3.86 -13.57 -15.92
C LEU A 158 -4.07 -14.58 -14.78
N ALA A 159 -3.01 -14.93 -14.04
CA ALA A 159 -3.13 -15.82 -12.89
C ALA A 159 -3.77 -15.13 -11.66
N LEU A 160 -3.62 -13.81 -11.55
CA LEU A 160 -4.25 -12.98 -10.52
C LEU A 160 -5.73 -12.67 -10.80
N ALA A 161 -6.22 -13.01 -11.99
CA ALA A 161 -7.59 -12.76 -12.40
C ALA A 161 -8.64 -13.46 -11.51
N LEU A 162 -8.28 -14.59 -10.88
CA LEU A 162 -9.12 -15.30 -9.90
C LEU A 162 -10.59 -15.51 -10.32
N LYS A 163 -10.85 -15.67 -11.63
CA LYS A 163 -12.21 -15.69 -12.20
C LYS A 163 -13.08 -16.85 -11.70
N ALA A 164 -12.46 -17.89 -11.14
CA ALA A 164 -13.12 -19.07 -10.60
C ALA A 164 -13.37 -18.99 -9.08
N VAL A 165 -12.97 -17.91 -8.41
CA VAL A 165 -13.22 -17.72 -6.98
C VAL A 165 -14.65 -17.25 -6.78
N GLU A 166 -15.43 -18.01 -6.01
CA GLU A 166 -16.82 -17.67 -5.68
C GLU A 166 -16.99 -17.13 -4.25
N PHE A 167 -16.07 -17.49 -3.36
CA PHE A 167 -16.21 -17.23 -1.93
C PHE A 167 -15.00 -16.49 -1.34
N GLU A 168 -15.28 -15.38 -0.68
CA GLU A 168 -14.30 -14.63 0.12
C GLU A 168 -14.57 -14.85 1.61
N LEU A 169 -13.52 -15.26 2.34
CA LEU A 169 -13.59 -15.49 3.78
C LEU A 169 -12.54 -14.66 4.51
N HIS A 170 -12.88 -14.19 5.69
CA HIS A 170 -11.93 -13.55 6.59
C HIS A 170 -11.55 -14.48 7.74
N VAL A 171 -10.25 -14.67 7.96
CA VAL A 171 -9.68 -15.49 9.03
C VAL A 171 -8.69 -14.65 9.84
N GLN A 172 -8.81 -14.67 11.16
CA GLN A 172 -7.90 -13.95 12.05
C GLN A 172 -6.61 -14.75 12.31
N GLU A 173 -5.55 -14.06 12.73
CA GLU A 173 -4.37 -14.72 13.28
C GLU A 173 -4.70 -15.37 14.64
N PRO A 174 -4.08 -16.50 15.01
CA PRO A 174 -3.01 -17.22 14.28
C PRO A 174 -3.53 -18.17 13.19
N PHE A 175 -4.85 -18.35 13.06
CA PHE A 175 -5.45 -19.36 12.19
C PHE A 175 -5.18 -19.11 10.71
N PHE A 176 -5.08 -17.85 10.29
CA PHE A 176 -4.70 -17.48 8.93
C PHE A 176 -3.30 -18.00 8.57
N THR A 177 -2.30 -17.72 9.41
CA THR A 177 -0.95 -18.25 9.21
C THR A 177 -0.93 -19.78 9.22
N GLN A 178 -1.67 -20.42 10.13
CA GLN A 178 -1.75 -21.89 10.18
C GLN A 178 -2.37 -22.50 8.92
N LEU A 179 -3.38 -21.87 8.32
CA LEU A 179 -3.97 -22.29 7.04
C LEU A 179 -2.95 -22.13 5.90
N ARG A 180 -2.23 -21.01 5.87
CA ARG A 180 -1.20 -20.73 4.86
C ARG A 180 -0.05 -21.76 4.90
N GLU A 181 0.34 -22.17 6.10
CA GLU A 181 1.40 -23.15 6.35
C GLU A 181 0.92 -24.61 6.24
N GLY A 182 -0.40 -24.82 6.06
CA GLY A 182 -0.98 -26.17 5.95
C GLY A 182 -1.07 -26.92 7.28
N LEU A 183 -0.83 -26.25 8.42
CA LEU A 183 -0.99 -26.83 9.75
C LEU A 183 -2.48 -27.01 10.08
N LYS A 184 -3.28 -25.98 9.80
CA LYS A 184 -4.74 -26.03 9.89
C LYS A 184 -5.29 -26.45 8.53
N THR A 185 -6.06 -27.52 8.51
CA THR A 185 -6.62 -28.11 7.27
C THR A 185 -8.13 -28.15 7.26
N VAL A 186 -8.79 -27.84 8.39
CA VAL A 186 -10.24 -27.76 8.49
C VAL A 186 -10.64 -26.41 9.09
N GLU A 187 -11.49 -25.67 8.38
CA GLU A 187 -12.08 -24.42 8.84
C GLU A 187 -13.50 -24.62 9.36
N GLY A 188 -13.69 -24.44 10.67
CA GLY A 188 -14.99 -24.56 11.32
C GLY A 188 -15.76 -23.25 11.37
N ARG A 189 -17.03 -23.25 10.94
CA ARG A 189 -17.93 -22.08 10.93
C ARG A 189 -19.35 -22.48 11.33
N CYS A 190 -20.12 -21.59 11.96
CA CYS A 190 -21.57 -21.80 12.04
C CYS A 190 -22.19 -21.84 10.63
N ALA A 191 -23.14 -22.75 10.40
CA ALA A 191 -23.70 -23.00 9.08
C ALA A 191 -24.73 -21.93 8.66
N VAL A 192 -24.28 -20.69 8.45
CA VAL A 192 -25.14 -19.53 8.17
C VAL A 192 -24.85 -18.92 6.80
N GLY A 193 -25.89 -18.38 6.15
CA GLY A 193 -25.76 -17.63 4.90
C GLY A 193 -25.03 -18.41 3.81
N ASN A 194 -24.08 -17.75 3.15
CA ASN A 194 -23.32 -18.32 2.04
C ASN A 194 -22.39 -19.49 2.45
N TYR A 195 -22.09 -19.70 3.74
CA TYR A 195 -21.32 -20.90 4.17
C TYR A 195 -22.03 -22.19 3.75
N ASN A 196 -23.36 -22.16 3.62
CA ASN A 196 -24.14 -23.33 3.22
C ASN A 196 -24.04 -23.68 1.74
N ARG A 197 -23.51 -22.76 0.92
CA ARG A 197 -23.33 -22.96 -0.52
C ARG A 197 -21.97 -23.54 -0.88
N ILE A 198 -21.01 -23.49 0.05
CA ILE A 198 -19.66 -24.00 -0.16
C ILE A 198 -19.75 -25.53 -0.31
N ALA A 199 -19.15 -26.03 -1.39
CA ALA A 199 -19.08 -27.42 -1.77
C ALA A 199 -17.64 -27.84 -2.09
N GLN A 200 -17.43 -29.14 -2.22
CA GLN A 200 -16.16 -29.69 -2.68
C GLN A 200 -15.82 -29.17 -4.09
N GLY A 201 -14.55 -28.82 -4.30
CA GLY A 201 -14.04 -28.25 -5.55
C GLY A 201 -14.11 -26.72 -5.62
N ASP A 202 -14.81 -26.06 -4.68
CA ASP A 202 -14.86 -24.61 -4.64
C ASP A 202 -13.49 -23.99 -4.29
N LEU A 203 -13.24 -22.80 -4.83
CA LEU A 203 -12.07 -22.00 -4.47
C LEU A 203 -12.45 -20.93 -3.44
N LEU A 204 -11.69 -20.90 -2.35
CA LEU A 204 -11.81 -19.91 -1.28
C LEU A 204 -10.65 -18.93 -1.35
N LEU A 205 -10.96 -17.64 -1.35
CA LEU A 205 -9.96 -16.59 -1.19
C LEU A 205 -10.02 -16.05 0.25
N LEU A 206 -9.02 -16.45 1.05
CA LEU A 206 -8.89 -16.04 2.44
C LEU A 206 -8.13 -14.71 2.54
N ASN A 207 -8.71 -13.76 3.28
CA ASN A 207 -8.15 -12.41 3.48
C ASN A 207 -7.68 -11.76 2.17
N LYS A 208 -8.36 -12.08 1.07
CA LYS A 208 -8.07 -11.61 -0.30
C LYS A 208 -6.69 -12.00 -0.86
N CYS A 209 -5.86 -12.79 -0.19
CA CYS A 209 -4.48 -13.07 -0.65
C CYS A 209 -4.05 -14.54 -0.61
N LEU A 210 -4.79 -15.42 0.07
CA LEU A 210 -4.50 -16.85 0.15
C LEU A 210 -5.59 -17.66 -0.55
N LEU A 211 -5.21 -18.44 -1.55
CA LEU A 211 -6.13 -19.24 -2.34
C LEU A 211 -6.11 -20.70 -1.86
N LEU A 212 -7.26 -21.21 -1.45
CA LEU A 212 -7.43 -22.60 -1.02
C LEU A 212 -8.51 -23.30 -1.85
N GLU A 213 -8.37 -24.61 -2.02
CA GLU A 213 -9.38 -25.47 -2.63
C GLU A 213 -10.12 -26.26 -1.55
N VAL A 214 -11.44 -26.33 -1.64
CA VAL A 214 -12.28 -27.11 -0.72
C VAL A 214 -12.21 -28.59 -1.09
N GLN A 215 -11.67 -29.38 -0.19
CA GLN A 215 -11.53 -30.83 -0.35
C GLN A 215 -12.81 -31.57 0.04
N CYS A 216 -13.45 -31.18 1.13
CA CYS A 216 -14.75 -31.70 1.54
C CYS A 216 -15.45 -30.74 2.51
N VAL A 217 -16.76 -30.90 2.66
CA VAL A 217 -17.57 -30.11 3.61
C VAL A 217 -18.39 -31.04 4.47
N GLY A 218 -18.11 -31.06 5.77
CA GLY A 218 -18.88 -31.77 6.79
C GLY A 218 -19.93 -30.88 7.45
N HIS A 219 -21.03 -31.49 7.91
CA HIS A 219 -22.04 -30.83 8.74
C HIS A 219 -22.14 -31.51 10.09
N TYR A 220 -22.19 -30.70 11.15
CA TYR A 220 -22.12 -31.14 12.53
C TYR A 220 -23.17 -30.42 13.36
N SER A 221 -23.71 -31.09 14.38
CA SER A 221 -24.67 -30.48 15.30
C SER A 221 -24.03 -29.43 16.22
N SER A 222 -22.72 -29.53 16.47
CA SER A 222 -21.98 -28.67 17.40
C SER A 222 -20.50 -28.55 17.04
N PHE A 223 -19.82 -27.55 17.60
CA PHE A 223 -18.36 -27.44 17.52
C PHE A 223 -17.67 -28.59 18.28
N SER A 224 -18.27 -29.08 19.37
CA SER A 224 -17.75 -30.26 20.07
C SER A 224 -17.67 -31.48 19.15
N GLU A 225 -18.72 -31.71 18.37
CA GLU A 225 -18.79 -32.81 17.41
C GLU A 225 -17.79 -32.62 16.26
N LEU A 226 -17.69 -31.41 15.71
CA LEU A 226 -16.68 -31.07 14.69
C LEU A 226 -15.26 -31.40 15.19
N LEU A 227 -14.91 -30.91 16.38
CA LEU A 227 -13.56 -31.05 16.94
C LEU A 227 -13.21 -32.51 17.25
N LYS A 228 -14.19 -33.31 17.68
CA LYS A 228 -14.00 -34.75 17.93
C LYS A 228 -13.89 -35.55 16.64
N THR A 229 -14.66 -35.19 15.61
CA THR A 229 -14.77 -35.97 14.37
C THR A 229 -13.64 -35.66 13.39
N GLU A 230 -13.38 -34.38 13.12
CA GLU A 230 -12.31 -33.95 12.20
C GLU A 230 -10.93 -34.05 12.86
N GLY A 231 -10.91 -33.96 14.19
CA GLY A 231 -9.72 -33.97 15.02
C GLY A 231 -9.26 -32.54 15.36
N LEU A 232 -9.13 -32.28 16.66
CA LEU A 232 -8.78 -30.97 17.22
C LEU A 232 -7.55 -30.34 16.55
N ALA A 233 -6.47 -31.11 16.33
CA ALA A 233 -5.24 -30.59 15.73
C ALA A 233 -5.41 -30.09 14.28
N LYS A 234 -6.38 -30.63 13.52
CA LYS A 234 -6.65 -30.18 12.14
C LYS A 234 -7.49 -28.90 12.09
N VAL A 235 -8.35 -28.72 13.10
CA VAL A 235 -9.29 -27.61 13.19
C VAL A 235 -8.68 -26.43 13.94
N LEU A 236 -8.00 -26.67 15.06
CA LEU A 236 -7.38 -25.66 15.93
C LEU A 236 -5.98 -26.15 16.36
N PRO A 237 -4.97 -26.12 15.47
CA PRO A 237 -3.60 -26.51 15.81
C PRO A 237 -3.06 -25.75 17.02
N GLY A 238 -2.47 -26.47 17.96
CA GLY A 238 -1.92 -25.92 19.21
C GLY A 238 -2.90 -25.89 20.39
N ILE A 239 -4.19 -26.19 20.19
CA ILE A 239 -5.14 -26.36 21.29
C ILE A 239 -5.13 -27.82 21.77
N GLU A 240 -5.08 -28.04 23.08
CA GLU A 240 -4.88 -29.38 23.66
C GLU A 240 -6.19 -30.11 23.95
N THR A 241 -7.26 -29.37 24.29
CA THR A 241 -8.54 -29.97 24.67
C THR A 241 -9.72 -29.48 23.85
N VAL A 242 -10.76 -30.32 23.73
CA VAL A 242 -12.00 -29.95 23.01
C VAL A 242 -12.71 -28.79 23.69
N ASP A 243 -12.69 -28.72 25.02
CA ASP A 243 -13.37 -27.66 25.79
C ASP A 243 -12.71 -26.29 25.56
N GLU A 244 -11.37 -26.23 25.55
CA GLU A 244 -10.63 -25.04 25.12
C GLU A 244 -10.96 -24.66 23.68
N GLY A 245 -11.03 -25.65 22.78
CA GLY A 245 -11.38 -25.42 21.38
C GLY A 245 -12.79 -24.83 21.20
N ILE A 246 -13.76 -25.27 22.01
CA ILE A 246 -15.10 -24.68 22.04
C ILE A 246 -15.03 -23.23 22.52
N GLN A 247 -14.22 -22.94 23.54
CA GLN A 247 -14.07 -21.58 24.06
C GLN A 247 -13.49 -20.61 23.01
N VAL A 248 -12.59 -21.08 22.15
CA VAL A 248 -12.14 -20.29 20.98
C VAL A 248 -13.32 -19.90 20.09
N TYR A 249 -14.22 -20.84 19.78
CA TYR A 249 -15.41 -20.55 18.97
C TYR A 249 -16.42 -19.63 19.68
N ARG A 250 -16.49 -19.66 21.02
CA ARG A 250 -17.36 -18.77 21.81
C ARG A 250 -16.99 -17.30 21.72
N ASN A 251 -15.74 -16.99 21.35
CA ASN A 251 -15.34 -15.61 21.03
C ASN A 251 -16.04 -15.08 19.76
N PHE A 252 -16.58 -15.96 18.93
CA PHE A 252 -17.14 -15.63 17.61
C PHE A 252 -18.63 -15.96 17.46
N TYR A 253 -19.12 -17.00 18.15
CA TYR A 253 -20.47 -17.52 17.99
C TYR A 253 -21.10 -17.85 19.34
N THR A 254 -22.34 -17.40 19.54
CA THR A 254 -23.12 -17.79 20.73
C THR A 254 -23.61 -19.24 20.61
N GLU A 255 -23.90 -19.86 21.76
CA GLU A 255 -24.46 -21.21 21.79
C GLU A 255 -25.78 -21.33 21.05
N GLU A 256 -26.63 -20.31 21.15
CA GLU A 256 -27.94 -20.29 20.51
C GLU A 256 -27.77 -20.31 18.99
N LYS A 257 -26.80 -19.55 18.47
CA LYS A 257 -26.50 -19.52 17.03
C LYS A 257 -25.96 -20.85 16.54
N GLU A 258 -25.10 -21.50 17.31
CA GLU A 258 -24.64 -22.85 17.02
C GLU A 258 -25.79 -23.86 17.03
N LYS A 259 -26.59 -23.93 18.11
CA LYS A 259 -27.70 -24.86 18.24
C LYS A 259 -28.75 -24.70 17.14
N THR A 260 -29.00 -23.46 16.71
CA THR A 260 -30.02 -23.15 15.68
C THR A 260 -29.56 -23.55 14.28
N ASN A 261 -28.26 -23.40 13.97
CA ASN A 261 -27.77 -23.54 12.59
C ASN A 261 -26.91 -24.78 12.38
N GLY A 262 -26.36 -25.37 13.44
CA GLY A 262 -25.27 -26.33 13.35
C GLY A 262 -23.96 -25.68 12.89
N VAL A 263 -23.00 -26.54 12.55
CA VAL A 263 -21.62 -26.21 12.22
C VAL A 263 -21.23 -26.84 10.89
N ARG A 264 -20.41 -26.12 10.12
CA ARG A 264 -19.74 -26.60 8.91
C ARG A 264 -18.27 -26.80 9.21
N GLY A 265 -17.74 -27.97 8.88
CA GLY A 265 -16.30 -28.21 8.78
C GLY A 265 -15.88 -28.16 7.32
N ILE A 266 -15.07 -27.17 6.93
CA ILE A 266 -14.64 -26.98 5.55
C ILE A 266 -13.18 -27.45 5.47
N SER A 267 -12.98 -28.66 4.96
CA SER A 267 -11.63 -29.19 4.72
C SER A 267 -11.03 -28.53 3.49
N VAL A 268 -9.79 -28.07 3.62
CA VAL A 268 -9.11 -27.26 2.61
C VAL A 268 -7.68 -27.72 2.37
N SER A 269 -7.21 -27.54 1.14
CA SER A 269 -5.81 -27.69 0.79
C SER A 269 -5.29 -26.42 0.12
N ARG A 270 -4.02 -26.13 0.36
CA ARG A 270 -3.34 -25.02 -0.31
C ARG A 270 -3.04 -25.39 -1.76
N LEU A 271 -3.40 -24.49 -2.67
CA LEU A 271 -3.01 -24.60 -4.07
C LEU A 271 -1.52 -24.30 -4.23
N ALA A 272 -0.87 -25.04 -5.14
CA ALA A 272 0.53 -24.85 -5.45
C ALA A 272 0.78 -23.44 -6.01
N ASP A 273 -0.15 -22.93 -6.82
CA ASP A 273 -0.11 -21.57 -7.36
C ASP A 273 -0.88 -20.59 -6.46
N GLN A 274 -0.29 -19.43 -6.17
CA GLN A 274 -0.77 -18.49 -5.18
C GLN A 274 -0.60 -17.04 -5.64
N PRO A 275 -1.56 -16.14 -5.35
CA PRO A 275 -1.51 -14.75 -5.80
C PRO A 275 -0.22 -14.01 -5.39
N TYR A 276 0.22 -14.20 -4.14
CA TYR A 276 1.41 -13.53 -3.63
C TYR A 276 2.72 -13.97 -4.34
N MET A 277 2.76 -15.14 -4.97
CA MET A 277 3.93 -15.58 -5.74
C MET A 277 4.03 -14.84 -7.08
N HIS A 278 2.89 -14.62 -7.73
CA HIS A 278 2.81 -13.79 -8.93
C HIS A 278 3.19 -12.35 -8.64
N VAL A 279 2.67 -11.78 -7.55
CA VAL A 279 3.07 -10.45 -7.08
C VAL A 279 4.57 -10.39 -6.77
N SER A 280 5.13 -11.39 -6.10
CA SER A 280 6.58 -11.45 -5.84
C SER A 280 7.40 -11.46 -7.14
N SER A 281 6.93 -12.20 -8.15
CA SER A 281 7.57 -12.27 -9.48
C SER A 281 7.50 -10.93 -10.21
N ILE A 282 6.35 -10.23 -10.13
CA ILE A 282 6.20 -8.87 -10.67
C ILE A 282 7.18 -7.92 -9.99
N LEU A 283 7.24 -7.91 -8.65
CA LEU A 283 8.16 -7.04 -7.90
C LEU A 283 9.63 -7.29 -8.29
N ALA A 284 10.04 -8.56 -8.37
CA ALA A 284 11.39 -8.93 -8.76
C ALA A 284 11.74 -8.49 -10.18
N GLY A 285 10.82 -8.64 -11.14
CA GLY A 285 11.06 -8.25 -12.53
C GLY A 285 10.96 -6.74 -12.79
N LEU A 286 10.17 -6.00 -12.00
CA LEU A 286 10.14 -4.55 -12.07
C LEU A 286 11.43 -3.92 -11.51
N GLY A 287 11.95 -4.46 -10.41
CA GLY A 287 13.07 -3.88 -9.69
C GLY A 287 12.82 -2.42 -9.29
N TYR A 288 13.87 -1.67 -8.96
CA TYR A 288 13.72 -0.26 -8.56
C TYR A 288 13.09 0.61 -9.65
N SER A 289 13.48 0.40 -10.91
CA SER A 289 13.01 1.21 -12.02
C SER A 289 11.52 1.03 -12.29
N GLY A 290 11.04 -0.21 -12.44
CA GLY A 290 9.61 -0.46 -12.64
C GLY A 290 8.78 -0.01 -11.44
N MET A 291 9.30 -0.20 -10.21
CA MET A 291 8.64 0.27 -9.00
C MET A 291 8.50 1.80 -8.96
N ALA A 292 9.53 2.55 -9.37
CA ALA A 292 9.44 4.00 -9.50
C ALA A 292 8.30 4.44 -10.44
N SER A 293 8.13 3.76 -11.58
CA SER A 293 7.01 4.01 -12.50
C SER A 293 5.66 3.74 -11.87
N THR A 294 5.52 2.67 -11.07
CA THR A 294 4.23 2.35 -10.42
C THR A 294 3.76 3.40 -9.42
N VAL A 295 4.67 4.18 -8.85
CA VAL A 295 4.38 5.30 -7.93
C VAL A 295 4.38 6.67 -8.62
N GLY A 296 4.52 6.70 -9.95
CA GLY A 296 4.44 7.91 -10.77
C GLY A 296 5.75 8.69 -10.93
N LEU A 297 6.89 8.13 -10.50
CA LEU A 297 8.19 8.74 -10.74
C LEU A 297 8.64 8.50 -12.19
N VAL A 298 9.09 9.57 -12.82
CA VAL A 298 9.76 9.53 -14.13
C VAL A 298 11.24 9.29 -13.93
N GLN A 299 11.85 8.51 -14.83
CA GLN A 299 13.29 8.30 -14.88
C GLN A 299 13.92 9.17 -15.95
N THR A 300 15.03 9.80 -15.58
CA THR A 300 15.91 10.56 -16.47
C THR A 300 17.36 10.33 -16.05
N ALA A 301 18.31 10.80 -16.86
CA ALA A 301 19.70 10.87 -16.43
C ALA A 301 19.81 11.58 -15.06
N GLY A 302 20.53 10.97 -14.12
CA GLY A 302 20.70 11.46 -12.76
C GLY A 302 19.58 11.10 -11.76
N THR A 303 18.57 10.31 -12.16
CA THR A 303 17.57 9.77 -11.23
C THR A 303 18.21 8.88 -10.15
N VAL A 304 17.73 9.03 -8.91
CA VAL A 304 18.08 8.17 -7.77
C VAL A 304 17.12 6.98 -7.75
N LEU A 305 17.55 5.83 -8.28
CA LEU A 305 16.67 4.69 -8.59
C LEU A 305 15.94 4.11 -7.36
N ASN A 306 16.58 4.08 -6.20
CA ASN A 306 15.99 3.51 -4.98
C ASN A 306 15.24 4.54 -4.12
N ALA A 307 14.92 5.71 -4.65
CA ALA A 307 14.14 6.72 -3.95
C ALA A 307 12.63 6.53 -4.15
N LEU A 308 11.87 7.02 -3.18
CA LEU A 308 10.40 7.08 -3.21
C LEU A 308 9.97 8.55 -3.08
N PRO A 309 8.79 8.93 -3.61
CA PRO A 309 8.28 10.28 -3.43
C PRO A 309 8.04 10.56 -1.94
N PRO A 310 8.43 11.74 -1.41
CA PRO A 310 8.06 12.15 -0.05
C PRO A 310 6.54 12.22 0.13
N SER A 311 6.08 12.14 1.38
CA SER A 311 4.67 12.34 1.68
C SER A 311 4.21 13.74 1.34
N ARG A 312 2.95 13.88 0.89
CA ARG A 312 2.34 15.21 0.70
C ARG A 312 2.42 16.04 1.98
N SER A 313 2.22 15.40 3.14
CA SER A 313 2.37 16.03 4.45
C SER A 313 3.79 16.60 4.67
N ALA A 314 4.86 15.85 4.39
CA ALA A 314 6.23 16.33 4.55
C ALA A 314 6.53 17.53 3.63
N LEU A 315 6.08 17.47 2.38
CA LEU A 315 6.25 18.55 1.41
C LEU A 315 5.56 19.84 1.87
N LEU A 316 4.33 19.73 2.38
CA LEU A 316 3.56 20.87 2.89
C LEU A 316 4.13 21.39 4.21
N SER A 317 4.54 20.51 5.14
CA SER A 317 5.12 20.90 6.42
C SER A 317 6.42 21.69 6.25
N SER A 318 7.31 21.26 5.37
CA SER A 318 8.57 22.00 5.11
C SER A 318 8.33 23.32 4.37
N PHE A 319 7.26 23.41 3.60
CA PHE A 319 6.86 24.63 2.88
C PHE A 319 6.34 25.73 3.81
N ILE A 320 5.59 25.36 4.87
CA ILE A 320 4.98 26.32 5.81
C ILE A 320 5.90 26.73 6.98
N VAL A 321 7.17 26.33 6.96
CA VAL A 321 8.14 26.77 7.98
C VAL A 321 8.31 28.30 7.93
N PRO A 322 8.27 29.02 9.06
CA PRO A 322 8.46 30.47 9.08
C PRO A 322 9.79 30.94 8.47
N TYR A 323 9.71 31.96 7.61
CA TYR A 323 10.86 32.64 7.00
C TYR A 323 11.43 33.66 7.99
N GLN A 324 12.61 33.35 8.55
CA GLN A 324 13.32 34.17 9.55
C GLN A 324 12.56 34.33 10.88
N GLN A 325 12.67 33.32 11.75
CA GLN A 325 12.04 33.26 13.08
C GLN A 325 12.41 34.42 14.03
N ASN A 326 13.43 35.20 13.70
CA ASN A 326 13.96 36.28 14.56
C ASN A 326 13.29 37.64 14.30
N VAL A 327 12.41 37.76 13.30
CA VAL A 327 11.71 39.02 12.99
C VAL A 327 10.38 39.07 13.74
N LYS A 328 10.32 39.93 14.77
CA LYS A 328 9.13 40.05 15.62
C LYS A 328 7.92 40.51 14.80
N GLY A 329 6.86 39.70 14.79
CA GLY A 329 5.59 40.01 14.14
C GLY A 329 5.43 39.50 12.70
N SER A 330 6.48 38.95 12.07
CA SER A 330 6.32 38.28 10.79
C SER A 330 5.99 36.79 10.99
N THR A 331 4.99 36.32 10.26
CA THR A 331 4.59 34.91 10.20
C THR A 331 4.71 34.36 8.78
N LEU A 332 5.31 35.12 7.88
CA LEU A 332 5.53 34.74 6.49
C LEU A 332 6.32 33.44 6.41
N THR A 333 5.88 32.49 5.61
CA THR A 333 6.56 31.20 5.45
C THR A 333 7.65 31.26 4.38
N ASN A 334 8.56 30.28 4.40
CA ASN A 334 9.57 30.09 3.34
C ASN A 334 8.89 29.97 1.97
N GLY A 335 7.78 29.24 1.91
CA GLY A 335 6.97 29.09 0.71
C GLY A 335 6.37 30.40 0.20
N ALA A 336 5.74 31.18 1.08
CA ALA A 336 5.18 32.49 0.70
C ALA A 336 6.27 33.48 0.27
N ARG A 337 7.42 33.46 0.94
CA ARG A 337 8.58 34.25 0.53
C ARG A 337 9.06 33.85 -0.86
N ALA A 338 9.16 32.55 -1.15
CA ALA A 338 9.54 32.09 -2.48
C ALA A 338 8.53 32.55 -3.53
N LEU A 339 7.22 32.38 -3.28
CA LEU A 339 6.18 32.81 -4.21
C LEU A 339 6.28 34.30 -4.53
N SER A 340 6.56 35.15 -3.55
CA SER A 340 6.72 36.60 -3.75
C SER A 340 7.80 36.95 -4.80
N LYS A 341 8.86 36.13 -4.90
CA LYS A 341 9.93 36.31 -5.89
C LYS A 341 9.47 35.90 -7.29
N HIS A 342 8.66 34.86 -7.41
CA HIS A 342 8.18 34.38 -8.71
C HIS A 342 7.06 35.25 -9.28
N VAL A 343 6.13 35.71 -8.44
CA VAL A 343 5.05 36.62 -8.86
C VAL A 343 5.60 37.92 -9.46
N SER A 344 6.71 38.44 -8.92
CA SER A 344 7.36 39.64 -9.47
C SER A 344 8.17 39.41 -10.75
N ARG A 345 8.47 38.15 -11.11
CA ARG A 345 9.33 37.79 -12.25
C ARG A 345 8.57 37.16 -13.42
N SER A 346 7.37 36.64 -13.16
CA SER A 346 6.55 35.97 -14.17
C SER A 346 5.80 36.99 -15.03
N SER A 347 6.08 36.98 -16.33
CA SER A 347 5.47 37.88 -17.31
C SER A 347 4.04 37.46 -17.69
N ASN A 348 3.62 36.24 -17.40
CA ASN A 348 2.32 35.69 -17.77
C ASN A 348 1.36 35.51 -16.58
N CYS A 349 1.72 36.02 -15.40
CA CYS A 349 0.90 36.00 -14.18
C CYS A 349 0.45 34.60 -13.73
N TRP A 350 1.14 33.52 -14.13
CA TRP A 350 0.74 32.15 -13.78
C TRP A 350 0.69 31.91 -12.27
N TRP A 351 1.67 32.46 -11.54
CA TRP A 351 1.75 32.38 -10.07
C TRP A 351 0.64 33.15 -9.32
N GLY A 352 -0.20 33.88 -10.05
CA GLY A 352 -1.31 34.65 -9.49
C GLY A 352 -0.88 35.93 -8.76
N GLY A 353 -1.82 36.51 -8.01
CA GLY A 353 -1.58 37.70 -7.21
C GLY A 353 -0.97 37.40 -5.84
N PHE A 354 -0.17 38.32 -5.31
CA PHE A 354 0.45 38.21 -3.99
C PHE A 354 0.20 39.48 -3.16
N PHE A 355 -0.86 39.48 -2.38
CA PHE A 355 -1.36 40.64 -1.63
C PHE A 355 -1.90 40.24 -0.25
N GLY A 356 -2.23 41.23 0.58
CA GLY A 356 -2.72 41.02 1.95
C GLY A 356 -1.61 40.92 3.00
N ASN A 357 -2.00 40.51 4.20
CA ASN A 357 -1.09 40.30 5.33
C ASN A 357 -0.33 38.96 5.20
N ASP A 358 0.54 38.64 6.17
CA ASP A 358 1.32 37.40 6.13
C ASP A 358 0.45 36.14 6.10
N HIS A 359 -0.69 36.13 6.81
CA HIS A 359 -1.63 35.02 6.77
C HIS A 359 -2.22 34.82 5.36
N ASP A 360 -2.69 35.90 4.73
CA ASP A 360 -3.25 35.86 3.37
C ASP A 360 -2.22 35.35 2.36
N LYS A 361 -0.99 35.87 2.42
CA LYS A 361 0.12 35.46 1.57
C LYS A 361 0.49 33.99 1.75
N ASN A 362 0.51 33.51 3.00
CA ASN A 362 0.76 32.11 3.31
C ASN A 362 -0.32 31.20 2.72
N GLN A 363 -1.60 31.59 2.82
CA GLN A 363 -2.71 30.84 2.25
C GLN A 363 -2.65 30.80 0.71
N ILE A 364 -2.32 31.93 0.07
CA ILE A 364 -2.11 31.97 -1.39
C ILE A 364 -0.99 31.00 -1.80
N ALA A 365 0.15 31.05 -1.12
CA ALA A 365 1.29 30.19 -1.41
C ALA A 365 1.01 28.71 -1.18
N LEU A 366 0.22 28.39 -0.15
CA LEU A 366 -0.22 27.04 0.14
C LEU A 366 -1.13 26.52 -0.98
N LYS A 367 -2.09 27.32 -1.47
CA LYS A 367 -2.96 26.92 -2.59
C LYS A 367 -2.17 26.59 -3.85
N VAL A 368 -1.18 27.42 -4.21
CA VAL A 368 -0.30 27.18 -5.36
C VAL A 368 0.46 25.86 -5.21
N THR A 369 1.04 25.62 -4.03
CA THR A 369 1.85 24.41 -3.79
C THR A 369 0.99 23.15 -3.73
N SER A 370 -0.18 23.22 -3.10
CA SER A 370 -1.15 22.12 -3.12
C SER A 370 -1.61 21.80 -4.54
N HIS A 371 -1.81 22.83 -5.38
CA HIS A 371 -2.11 22.61 -6.80
C HIS A 371 -0.97 21.88 -7.51
N LEU A 372 0.28 22.29 -7.33
CA LEU A 372 1.46 21.61 -7.91
C LEU A 372 1.58 20.16 -7.43
N ILE A 373 1.40 19.89 -6.13
CA ILE A 373 1.49 18.53 -5.56
C ILE A 373 0.38 17.63 -6.09
N THR A 374 -0.86 18.12 -6.13
CA THR A 374 -2.03 17.34 -6.56
C THR A 374 -2.08 17.14 -8.07
N ASN A 375 -1.64 18.11 -8.87
CA ASN A 375 -1.84 18.10 -10.32
C ASN A 375 -0.55 17.89 -11.13
N CYS A 376 0.58 17.58 -10.46
CA CYS A 376 1.81 17.30 -11.22
C CYS A 376 1.62 16.09 -12.14
N CYS A 377 2.03 16.26 -13.39
CA CYS A 377 2.08 15.21 -14.40
C CYS A 377 3.50 14.66 -14.58
N TRP A 378 4.48 15.33 -13.97
CA TRP A 378 5.87 14.90 -13.94
C TRP A 378 6.42 15.05 -12.52
N MET A 379 7.09 14.01 -12.03
CA MET A 379 7.84 14.06 -10.79
C MET A 379 9.04 13.12 -10.85
N ASN A 380 10.12 13.47 -10.15
CA ASN A 380 11.34 12.67 -10.13
C ASN A 380 12.15 12.97 -8.86
N VAL A 381 12.91 11.98 -8.40
CA VAL A 381 14.01 12.18 -7.45
C VAL A 381 15.33 12.08 -8.22
N HIS A 382 16.04 13.20 -8.36
CA HIS A 382 17.25 13.25 -9.17
C HIS A 382 18.31 14.15 -8.55
N ILE A 383 19.55 14.01 -9.02
CA ILE A 383 20.67 14.83 -8.58
C ILE A 383 20.70 16.14 -9.39
N THR A 384 20.68 17.29 -8.71
CA THR A 384 20.87 18.61 -9.31
C THR A 384 21.97 19.38 -8.60
N GLN A 385 22.81 20.10 -9.35
CA GLN A 385 23.76 21.05 -8.76
C GLN A 385 23.03 22.36 -8.40
N PRO A 386 23.42 23.06 -7.30
CA PRO A 386 24.38 22.68 -6.27
C PRO A 386 23.76 21.86 -5.12
N HIS A 387 22.53 21.39 -5.25
CA HIS A 387 21.72 20.88 -4.12
C HIS A 387 21.90 19.38 -3.82
N GLY A 388 22.52 18.61 -4.71
CA GLY A 388 22.57 17.16 -4.59
C GLY A 388 21.21 16.54 -4.95
N PRO A 389 20.78 15.45 -4.28
CA PRO A 389 19.52 14.78 -4.59
C PRO A 389 18.30 15.58 -4.11
N VAL A 390 17.34 15.76 -5.01
CA VAL A 390 16.14 16.58 -4.80
C VAL A 390 14.91 15.82 -5.27
N PHE A 391 13.77 16.12 -4.65
CA PHE A 391 12.46 15.75 -5.18
C PHE A 391 11.87 16.94 -5.93
N GLU A 392 11.45 16.72 -7.16
CA GLU A 392 10.89 17.76 -8.03
C GLU A 392 9.55 17.31 -8.61
N VAL A 393 8.61 18.25 -8.68
CA VAL A 393 7.30 18.07 -9.32
C VAL A 393 7.06 19.18 -10.34
N ARG A 394 6.38 18.85 -11.44
CA ARG A 394 5.95 19.80 -12.46
C ARG A 394 4.55 19.50 -12.97
N VAL A 395 3.79 20.57 -13.22
CA VAL A 395 2.50 20.52 -13.94
C VAL A 395 2.72 20.59 -15.45
N GLY A 396 1.67 20.37 -16.24
CA GLY A 396 1.75 20.27 -17.70
C GLY A 396 2.30 21.53 -18.39
N GLU A 397 2.10 22.69 -17.77
CA GLU A 397 2.61 23.98 -18.23
C GLU A 397 4.11 24.19 -17.93
N GLY A 398 4.76 23.24 -17.26
CA GLY A 398 6.19 23.24 -16.95
C GLY A 398 6.56 23.93 -15.64
N TYR A 399 5.62 24.63 -14.98
CA TYR A 399 5.82 25.17 -13.64
C TYR A 399 6.00 24.06 -12.61
N GLY A 400 6.78 24.33 -11.57
CA GLY A 400 7.10 23.28 -10.59
C GLY A 400 7.61 23.78 -9.25
N ALA A 401 7.97 22.81 -8.43
CA ALA A 401 8.53 23.03 -7.11
C ALA A 401 9.54 21.93 -6.76
N ARG A 402 10.49 22.27 -5.90
CA ARG A 402 11.57 21.38 -5.49
C ARG A 402 11.75 21.35 -3.98
N TRP A 403 12.04 20.15 -3.48
CA TRP A 403 12.38 19.87 -2.09
C TRP A 403 13.68 19.05 -2.02
N SER A 404 14.27 18.93 -0.82
CA SER A 404 15.21 17.85 -0.54
C SER A 404 14.59 16.50 -0.89
N GLN A 405 15.43 15.49 -1.18
CA GLN A 405 14.98 14.13 -1.53
C GLN A 405 13.92 13.55 -0.57
N ASP A 406 14.02 13.85 0.71
CA ASP A 406 13.11 13.37 1.77
C ASP A 406 11.91 14.29 2.03
N GLY A 407 11.79 15.40 1.31
CA GLY A 407 10.74 16.40 1.48
C GLY A 407 10.89 17.31 2.71
N SER A 408 11.94 17.13 3.54
CA SER A 408 12.11 17.85 4.80
C SER A 408 12.46 19.33 4.64
N LYS A 409 12.93 19.75 3.46
CA LYS A 409 13.29 21.11 3.15
C LYS A 409 12.75 21.55 1.80
N PHE A 410 11.93 22.60 1.79
CA PHE A 410 11.56 23.30 0.56
C PHE A 410 12.77 24.07 -0.01
N ILE A 411 13.04 23.88 -1.30
CA ILE A 411 14.18 24.50 -2.00
C ILE A 411 13.71 25.73 -2.78
N GLY A 412 12.65 25.60 -3.57
CA GLY A 412 12.13 26.71 -4.38
C GLY A 412 11.11 26.30 -5.43
N PHE A 413 10.51 27.31 -6.06
CA PHE A 413 9.64 27.14 -7.22
C PHE A 413 10.47 27.12 -8.51
N LEU A 414 9.86 26.62 -9.59
CA LEU A 414 10.51 26.41 -10.88
C LEU A 414 9.65 27.00 -11.99
N GLU A 415 10.29 27.78 -12.86
CA GLU A 415 9.68 28.24 -14.11
C GLU A 415 9.71 27.13 -15.19
N PRO A 416 8.88 27.25 -16.24
CA PRO A 416 8.94 26.37 -17.39
C PRO A 416 10.32 26.39 -18.05
N TYR A 417 10.67 25.29 -18.72
CA TYR A 417 11.88 25.23 -19.54
C TYR A 417 11.81 26.32 -20.62
N THR A 418 12.86 27.14 -20.71
CA THR A 418 13.04 28.08 -21.81
C THR A 418 14.03 27.48 -22.81
N GLN A 419 13.74 27.64 -24.11
CA GLN A 419 14.70 27.31 -25.16
C GLN A 419 15.99 28.12 -24.89
N ASP A 420 17.13 27.43 -24.81
CA ASP A 420 18.45 27.98 -24.43
C ASP A 420 18.67 28.38 -22.95
N GLY A 421 17.85 27.88 -22.02
CA GLY A 421 18.02 28.14 -20.58
C GLY A 421 19.38 27.72 -20.00
N TYR A 422 19.99 26.67 -20.58
CA TYR A 422 21.33 26.20 -20.21
C TYR A 422 22.44 27.25 -20.47
N CYS A 423 22.29 28.08 -21.50
CA CYS A 423 23.24 29.13 -21.87
C CYS A 423 23.14 30.38 -20.99
N LYS A 424 21.98 30.64 -20.38
CA LYS A 424 21.68 31.91 -19.69
C LYS A 424 21.72 31.81 -18.17
N GLY A 425 22.01 30.62 -17.63
CA GLY A 425 21.81 30.32 -16.22
C GLY A 425 20.32 30.17 -15.94
N TRP A 426 19.95 29.06 -15.31
CA TRP A 426 18.57 28.79 -14.94
C TRP A 426 18.07 29.89 -14.00
N LYS A 427 16.98 30.57 -14.38
CA LYS A 427 16.33 31.56 -13.51
C LYS A 427 15.63 30.82 -12.37
N ASN A 428 16.33 30.67 -11.24
CA ASN A 428 15.79 30.20 -9.97
C ASN A 428 15.09 31.34 -9.20
#